data_AF-A0AAD5TFS7-F1
#
_entry.id   AF-A0AAD5TFS7-F1
#
_cell.length_a   1.000
_cell.length_b   1.000
_cell.length_c   1.000
_cell.angle_alpha   90.00
_cell.angle_beta   90.00
_cell.angle_gamma   90.00
#
_symmetry.space_group_name_H-M   'P 1'
#
loop_
_entity.id
_entity.type
_entity.pdbx_description
1 polymer ?
#
loop_
_entity_poly.entity_id
_entity_poly.type
_entity_poly.pdbx_seq_one_letter_code
_entity_poly.pdbx_strand_id
1 'polypeptide(L)'
;MRDPPRTKVAKRPFTREVSSFMYGFGDVKETRPDSAELMEEMLLTYLSDMCAQVKKTARKPKTADFLYVLRKDPKKLARAHELLGLDQEIRNARKAFDAPEAEVKRTGATGAILK
;
A
#
# COMPACT_ATOMS: atom_id res chain seq x y z
N MET A 1 31.28 39.45 2.95
CA MET A 1 29.93 39.05 2.53
C MET A 1 29.91 37.52 2.50
N ARG A 2 29.20 36.88 3.44
CA ARG A 2 29.18 35.41 3.60
C ARG A 2 28.01 34.90 2.76
N ASP A 3 28.24 33.98 1.83
CA ASP A 3 27.18 33.42 1.01
C ASP A 3 26.04 32.86 1.89
N PRO A 4 24.76 33.09 1.53
CA PRO A 4 23.66 32.48 2.26
C PRO A 4 23.77 30.95 2.17
N PRO A 5 23.43 30.22 3.26
CA PRO A 5 23.50 28.78 3.24
C PRO A 5 22.62 28.26 2.10
N ARG A 6 23.21 27.44 1.21
CA ARG A 6 22.49 26.77 0.14
C ARG A 6 21.38 25.93 0.78
N THR A 7 20.16 26.44 0.77
CA THR A 7 18.97 25.72 1.25
C THR A 7 18.92 24.41 0.48
N LYS A 8 19.14 23.29 1.17
CA LYS A 8 19.04 21.97 0.55
C LYS A 8 17.62 21.88 -0.01
N VAL A 9 17.50 21.80 -1.33
CA VAL A 9 16.21 21.56 -2.00
C VAL A 9 15.64 20.29 -1.38
N ALA A 10 14.46 20.40 -0.76
CA ALA A 10 13.79 19.28 -0.14
C ALA A 10 13.60 18.19 -1.20
N LYS A 11 14.01 16.95 -0.88
CA LYS A 11 13.75 15.84 -1.80
C LYS A 11 12.25 15.66 -1.90
N ARG A 12 11.74 15.65 -3.13
CA ARG A 12 10.34 15.46 -3.48
C ARG A 12 10.14 14.07 -4.09
N PRO A 13 9.95 13.02 -3.28
CA PRO A 13 9.89 11.64 -3.76
C PRO A 13 8.58 11.26 -4.43
N PHE A 14 7.50 12.03 -4.27
CA PHE A 14 6.14 11.62 -4.64
C PHE A 14 5.46 12.53 -5.66
N THR A 15 6.13 13.54 -6.22
CA THR A 15 5.48 14.53 -7.10
C THR A 15 4.73 13.86 -8.27
N ARG A 16 5.33 12.83 -8.89
CA ARG A 16 4.72 12.11 -10.02
C ARG A 16 3.46 11.35 -9.61
N GLU A 17 3.53 10.65 -8.49
CA GLU A 17 2.42 9.87 -7.93
C GLU A 17 1.29 10.81 -7.49
N VAL A 18 1.63 11.94 -6.87
CA VAL A 18 0.68 12.98 -6.46
C VAL A 18 -0.05 13.56 -7.67
N SER A 19 0.65 13.92 -8.75
CA SER A 19 0.00 14.36 -10.00
C SER A 19 -0.97 13.31 -10.55
N SER A 20 -0.58 12.03 -10.50
CA SER A 20 -1.44 10.93 -10.96
C SER A 20 -2.70 10.79 -10.10
N PHE A 21 -2.58 10.96 -8.78
CA PHE A 21 -3.72 10.99 -7.89
C PHE A 21 -4.61 12.19 -8.14
N MET A 22 -4.05 13.39 -8.31
CA MET A 22 -4.81 14.61 -8.60
C MET A 22 -5.68 14.43 -9.85
N TYR A 23 -5.11 13.91 -10.94
CA TYR A 23 -5.89 13.54 -12.14
C TYR A 23 -6.97 12.49 -11.83
N GLY A 24 -6.64 11.45 -11.06
CA GLY A 24 -7.61 10.43 -10.65
C GLY A 24 -8.77 10.96 -9.78
N PHE A 25 -8.57 12.08 -9.09
CA PHE A 25 -9.59 12.79 -8.32
C PHE A 25 -10.33 13.89 -9.13
N GLY A 26 -10.06 13.99 -10.43
CA GLY A 26 -10.78 14.88 -11.36
C GLY A 26 -10.04 16.16 -11.74
N ASP A 27 -8.76 16.30 -11.38
CA ASP A 27 -7.93 17.41 -11.86
C ASP A 27 -7.50 17.20 -13.33
N VAL A 28 -6.79 18.17 -13.90
CA VAL A 28 -6.22 18.11 -15.25
C VAL A 28 -5.05 17.11 -15.32
N LYS A 29 -4.93 16.42 -16.47
CA LYS A 29 -3.88 15.43 -16.75
C LYS A 29 -2.46 15.98 -16.57
N GLU A 30 -2.22 17.20 -17.01
CA GLU A 30 -0.96 17.91 -16.82
C GLU A 30 -1.09 18.85 -15.62
N THR A 31 -0.94 18.28 -14.43
CA THR A 31 -1.05 19.02 -13.19
C THR A 31 0.00 20.13 -13.13
N ARG A 32 -0.41 21.31 -12.68
CA ARG A 32 0.48 22.44 -12.50
C ARG A 32 1.58 22.10 -11.47
N PRO A 33 2.88 22.31 -11.77
CA PRO A 33 3.97 21.83 -10.91
C PRO A 33 3.87 22.37 -9.48
N ASP A 34 3.57 23.65 -9.33
CA ASP A 34 3.38 24.31 -8.04
C ASP A 34 2.25 23.69 -7.18
N SER A 35 1.17 23.25 -7.83
CA SER A 35 0.04 22.60 -7.15
C SER A 35 0.38 21.17 -6.73
N ALA A 36 1.03 20.41 -7.61
CA ALA A 36 1.52 19.07 -7.27
C ALA A 36 2.54 19.12 -6.13
N GLU A 37 3.39 20.14 -6.15
CA GLU A 37 4.37 20.41 -5.12
C GLU A 37 3.75 20.72 -3.76
N LEU A 38 2.73 21.58 -3.72
CA LEU A 38 2.00 21.88 -2.49
C LEU A 38 1.26 20.64 -1.97
N MET A 39 0.62 19.88 -2.85
CA MET A 39 -0.09 18.66 -2.49
C MET A 39 0.85 17.60 -1.90
N GLU A 40 2.06 17.48 -2.42
CA GLU A 40 3.09 16.63 -1.84
C GLU A 40 3.50 17.07 -0.43
N GLU A 41 3.65 18.37 -0.19
CA GLU A 41 3.96 18.90 1.14
C GLU A 41 2.83 18.60 2.15
N MET A 42 1.58 18.78 1.73
CA MET A 42 0.40 18.44 2.54
C MET A 42 0.35 16.94 2.84
N LEU A 43 0.65 16.09 1.85
CA LEU A 43 0.73 14.64 2.01
C LEU A 43 1.80 14.24 3.03
N LEU A 44 3.02 14.78 2.90
CA LEU A 44 4.13 14.49 3.81
C LEU A 44 3.82 14.92 5.25
N THR A 45 3.18 16.07 5.41
CA THR A 45 2.72 16.57 6.71
C THR A 45 1.71 15.61 7.34
N TYR A 46 0.68 15.21 6.58
CA TYR A 46 -0.33 14.26 7.04
C TYR A 46 0.28 12.91 7.45
N LEU A 47 1.18 12.35 6.65
CA LEU A 47 1.86 11.09 6.96
C LEU A 47 2.73 11.19 8.21
N SER A 48 3.42 12.32 8.38
CA SER A 48 4.27 12.58 9.54
C SER A 48 3.43 12.65 10.82
N ASP A 49 2.30 13.37 10.78
CA ASP A 49 1.38 13.48 11.91
C ASP A 49 0.75 12.14 12.28
N MET A 50 0.34 11.35 11.30
CA MET A 50 -0.19 10.00 11.52
C MET A 50 0.88 9.10 12.16
N CYS A 51 2.11 9.10 11.63
CA CYS A 51 3.20 8.32 12.19
C CYS A 51 3.54 8.76 13.63
N ALA A 52 3.45 10.05 13.93
CA ALA A 52 3.65 10.57 15.27
C ALA A 52 2.57 10.06 16.25
N GLN A 53 1.30 9.99 15.82
CA GLN A 53 0.22 9.40 16.62
C GLN A 53 0.43 7.90 16.85
N VAL A 54 0.84 7.16 15.83
CA VAL A 54 1.12 5.73 15.94
C VAL A 54 2.29 5.45 16.88
N LYS A 55 3.36 6.25 16.82
CA LYS A 55 4.52 6.14 17.72
C LYS A 55 4.17 6.35 19.19
N LYS A 56 3.11 7.11 19.51
CA LYS A 56 2.60 7.24 20.89
C LYS A 56 1.94 5.97 21.39
N THR A 57 1.50 5.10 20.48
CA THR A 57 0.81 3.84 20.80
C THR A 57 1.79 2.67 20.86
N ALA A 58 2.75 2.60 19.92
CA ALA A 58 3.70 1.49 19.83
C ALA A 58 5.12 1.95 19.46
N ARG A 59 6.12 1.41 20.16
CA ARG A 59 7.55 1.63 19.84
C ARG A 59 7.97 0.98 18.52
N LYS A 60 7.32 -0.12 18.14
CA LYS A 60 7.50 -0.85 16.87
C LYS A 60 6.14 -0.98 16.18
N PRO A 61 5.76 0.00 15.33
CA PRO A 61 4.44 0.03 14.71
C PRO A 61 4.15 -1.21 13.85
N LYS A 62 2.92 -1.72 13.97
CA LYS A 62 2.31 -2.75 13.12
C LYS A 62 1.03 -2.20 12.51
N THR A 63 0.47 -2.89 11.51
CA THR A 63 -0.78 -2.49 10.85
C THR A 63 -1.93 -2.22 11.83
N ALA A 64 -2.06 -3.02 12.89
CA ALA A 64 -3.08 -2.82 13.92
C ALA A 64 -2.98 -1.47 14.63
N ASP A 65 -1.78 -0.93 14.82
CA ASP A 65 -1.58 0.38 15.46
C ASP A 65 -2.08 1.53 14.56
N PHE A 66 -1.93 1.41 13.24
CA PHE A 66 -2.51 2.35 12.28
C PHE A 66 -4.03 2.29 12.28
N LEU A 67 -4.61 1.09 12.32
CA LEU A 67 -6.07 0.91 12.43
C LEU A 67 -6.61 1.52 13.73
N TYR A 68 -5.88 1.35 14.84
CA TYR A 68 -6.25 1.97 16.11
C TYR A 68 -6.25 3.50 16.04
N VAL A 69 -5.26 4.12 15.40
CA VAL A 69 -5.24 5.58 15.20
C VAL A 69 -6.40 6.03 14.29
N LEU A 70 -6.73 5.26 13.26
CA LEU A 70 -7.83 5.54 12.34
C LEU A 70 -9.23 5.31 12.93
N ARG A 71 -9.37 4.76 14.14
CA ARG A 71 -10.67 4.37 14.72
C ARG A 71 -11.71 5.48 14.83
N LYS A 72 -11.29 6.74 14.80
CA LYS A 72 -12.18 7.92 14.84
C LYS A 72 -12.70 8.34 13.47
N ASP A 73 -12.13 7.81 12.38
CA ASP A 73 -12.53 8.06 11.01
C ASP A 73 -13.12 6.76 10.43
N PRO A 74 -14.44 6.53 10.57
CA PRO A 74 -15.05 5.25 10.19
C PRO A 74 -14.91 4.97 8.68
N LYS A 75 -14.86 6.01 7.84
CA LYS A 75 -14.69 5.84 6.39
C LYS A 75 -13.28 5.34 6.05
N LYS A 76 -12.25 5.97 6.61
CA LYS A 76 -10.86 5.52 6.39
C LYS A 76 -10.60 4.16 7.01
N LEU A 77 -11.18 3.89 8.18
CA LEU A 77 -11.04 2.60 8.86
C LEU A 77 -11.67 1.47 8.02
N ALA A 78 -12.92 1.64 7.58
CA ALA A 78 -13.59 0.66 6.72
C ALA A 78 -12.78 0.39 5.46
N ARG A 79 -12.33 1.45 4.78
CA ARG A 79 -11.51 1.33 3.58
C ARG A 79 -10.19 0.59 3.83
N ALA A 80 -9.53 0.84 4.96
CA ALA A 80 -8.31 0.13 5.32
C ALA A 80 -8.56 -1.38 5.54
N HIS A 81 -9.67 -1.75 6.19
CA HIS A 81 -10.05 -3.15 6.35
C HIS A 81 -10.33 -3.85 5.03
N GLU A 82 -11.08 -3.21 4.12
CA GLU A 82 -11.32 -3.74 2.77
C GLU A 82 -10.02 -4.03 2.03
N LEU A 83 -9.11 -3.06 1.99
CA LEU A 83 -7.83 -3.19 1.27
C LEU A 83 -6.96 -4.31 1.86
N LEU A 84 -6.93 -4.46 3.19
CA LEU A 84 -6.21 -5.56 3.84
C LEU A 84 -6.84 -6.93 3.56
N GLY A 85 -8.17 -7.00 3.46
CA GLY A 85 -8.89 -8.21 3.07
C GLY A 85 -8.56 -8.62 1.63
N LEU A 86 -8.66 -7.68 0.69
CA LEU A 86 -8.34 -7.91 -0.72
C LEU A 86 -6.87 -8.33 -0.92
N ASP A 87 -5.93 -7.71 -0.21
CA ASP A 87 -4.52 -8.12 -0.25
C ASP A 87 -4.34 -9.57 0.25
N GLN A 88 -5.07 -9.97 1.29
CA GLN A 88 -5.04 -11.33 1.79
C GLN A 88 -5.62 -12.34 0.78
N GLU A 89 -6.70 -11.98 0.10
CA GLU A 89 -7.29 -12.79 -0.98
C GLU A 89 -6.32 -12.97 -2.15
N ILE A 90 -5.67 -11.89 -2.60
CA ILE A 90 -4.64 -11.94 -3.65
C ILE A 90 -3.49 -12.85 -3.23
N ARG A 91 -3.02 -12.73 -1.98
CA ARG A 91 -1.95 -13.60 -1.45
C ARG A 91 -2.35 -15.07 -1.39
N ASN A 92 -3.60 -15.36 -1.02
CA ASN A 92 -4.12 -16.73 -1.00
C ASN A 92 -4.25 -17.30 -2.41
N ALA A 93 -4.75 -16.50 -3.36
CA ALA A 93 -4.86 -16.89 -4.76
C ALA A 93 -3.50 -17.25 -5.34
N ARG A 94 -2.47 -16.42 -5.13
CA ARG A 94 -1.10 -16.71 -5.60
C ARG A 94 -0.55 -18.03 -5.06
N LYS A 95 -0.75 -18.32 -3.77
CA LYS A 95 -0.31 -19.57 -3.13
C LYS A 95 -0.95 -20.82 -3.73
N ALA A 96 -2.19 -20.72 -4.19
CA ALA A 96 -2.89 -21.86 -4.80
C ALA A 96 -2.26 -22.31 -6.13
N PHE A 97 -1.51 -21.42 -6.81
CA PHE A 97 -0.80 -21.73 -8.05
C PHE A 97 0.65 -22.21 -7.85
N ASP A 98 1.27 -21.91 -6.69
CA ASP A 98 2.65 -22.30 -6.37
C ASP A 98 2.76 -23.67 -5.68
N ALA A 99 1.64 -24.38 -5.46
CA ALA A 99 1.68 -25.74 -4.92
C ALA A 99 2.26 -26.69 -6.00
N PRO A 100 3.34 -27.44 -5.71
CA PRO A 100 3.86 -28.42 -6.64
C PRO A 100 2.75 -29.43 -6.93
N GLU A 101 2.50 -29.72 -8.21
CA GLU A 101 1.53 -30.72 -8.65
C GLU A 101 1.75 -31.99 -7.83
N ALA A 102 0.82 -32.28 -6.91
CA ALA A 102 0.84 -33.53 -6.20
C ALA A 102 0.67 -34.63 -7.24
N GLU A 103 1.70 -35.46 -7.41
CA GLU A 103 1.69 -36.59 -8.34
C GLU A 103 0.39 -37.36 -8.19
N VAL A 104 -0.42 -37.33 -9.26
CA VAL A 104 -1.55 -38.23 -9.41
C VAL A 104 -0.96 -39.63 -9.54
N LYS A 105 -0.83 -40.35 -8.41
CA LYS A 105 -0.56 -41.78 -8.40
C LYS A 105 -1.71 -42.46 -9.15
N ARG A 106 -1.49 -42.75 -10.44
CA ARG A 106 -2.34 -43.64 -11.23
C ARG A 106 -2.29 -45.00 -10.54
N THR A 107 -3.28 -45.29 -9.71
CA THR A 107 -3.53 -46.66 -9.25
C THR A 107 -4.03 -47.45 -10.45
N GLY A 108 -3.11 -48.02 -11.22
CA GLY A 108 -3.41 -49.00 -12.25
C GLY A 108 -3.98 -50.25 -11.57
N ALA A 109 -5.31 -50.37 -11.60
CA ALA A 109 -5.98 -51.59 -11.21
C ALA A 109 -5.51 -52.72 -12.14
N THR A 110 -4.83 -53.71 -11.57
CA THR A 110 -4.49 -54.98 -12.21
C THR A 110 -5.79 -55.73 -12.53
N GLY A 111 -6.30 -55.54 -13.76
CA GLY A 111 -7.35 -56.36 -14.33
C GLY A 111 -6.74 -57.57 -15.02
N ALA A 112 -6.63 -58.68 -14.30
CA ALA A 112 -6.64 -60.00 -14.91
C ALA A 112 -7.97 -60.21 -15.67
N ILE A 113 -7.94 -60.96 -16.77
CA ILE A 113 -9.00 -61.69 -17.52
C ILE A 113 -8.57 -61.67 -19.01
N LEU A 114 -8.56 -62.72 -19.83
CA LEU A 114 -8.71 -64.17 -19.68
C LEU A 114 -8.54 -64.71 -21.13
N LYS A 115 -7.64 -65.69 -21.31
CA LYS A 115 -7.52 -66.65 -22.44
C LYS A 115 -7.24 -66.13 -23.85
#